data_AF-A0A800IRF9-F1
#
_entry.id   AF-A0A800IRF9-F1
#
_cell.length_a   1.000
_cell.length_b   1.000
_cell.length_c   1.000
_cell.angle_alpha   90.00
_cell.angle_beta   90.00
_cell.angle_gamma   90.00
#
_symmetry.space_group_name_H-M   'P 1'
#
loop_
_entity.id
_entity.type
_entity.pdbx_description
1 polymer ?
#
loop_
_entity_poly.entity_id
_entity_poly.type
_entity_poly.pdbx_seq_one_letter_code
_entity_poly.pdbx_strand_id
1 'polypeptide(L)'
;MRKTSDYLICHTNEIWIRKGRRVNQMKKHAKHGGYIFKTCLPLCAISPSSVLIHRHIFDDIGGFDPTLPVCEDYDLWLRICARKPVLYLDEPLLIKYGGHADQLSHAYWGMDRFRIQALSHIIDSGILSSENLKPALDMLIYKIDIYINGAEKRKKIEDVALYKEKKQYYVAHFPELLL
;
A
#
# COMPACT_ATOMS: atom_id res chain seq x y z
N MET A 1 11.29 25.40 -22.76
CA MET A 1 10.21 25.63 -21.77
C MET A 1 9.70 24.28 -21.30
N ARG A 2 9.93 23.88 -20.04
CA ARG A 2 9.28 22.68 -19.49
C ARG A 2 7.81 23.04 -19.29
N LYS A 3 6.90 22.34 -19.98
CA LYS A 3 5.47 22.37 -19.68
C LYS A 3 5.32 22.13 -18.17
N THR A 4 4.71 23.05 -17.45
CA THR A 4 4.23 22.82 -16.09
C THR A 4 3.30 21.63 -16.15
N SER A 5 3.77 20.51 -15.65
CA SER A 5 3.01 19.27 -15.53
C SER A 5 2.20 19.37 -14.25
N ASP A 6 0.90 19.08 -14.31
CA ASP A 6 0.02 19.05 -13.12
C ASP A 6 0.37 17.90 -12.15
N TYR A 7 1.29 17.02 -12.55
CA TYR A 7 1.78 15.92 -11.75
C TYR A 7 2.85 16.39 -10.75
N LEU A 8 2.53 16.25 -9.47
CA LEU A 8 3.43 16.53 -8.34
C LEU A 8 4.22 15.30 -7.88
N ILE A 9 3.97 14.14 -8.49
CA ILE A 9 4.64 12.88 -8.20
C ILE A 9 4.81 12.11 -9.51
N CYS A 10 6.00 11.55 -9.71
CA CYS A 10 6.25 10.60 -10.79
C CYS A 10 7.03 9.39 -10.31
N HIS A 11 6.86 8.26 -11.01
CA HIS A 11 7.65 7.05 -10.79
C HIS A 11 7.92 6.32 -12.10
N THR A 12 8.95 5.47 -12.08
CA THR A 12 9.41 4.73 -13.26
C THR A 12 9.21 3.23 -13.08
N ASN A 13 9.42 2.48 -14.16
CA ASN A 13 9.52 1.02 -14.08
C ASN A 13 10.88 0.60 -13.47
N GLU A 14 11.02 -0.70 -13.20
CA GLU A 14 12.19 -1.27 -12.51
C GLU A 14 12.57 -2.67 -13.04
N ILE A 15 13.87 -2.97 -12.97
CA ILE A 15 14.42 -4.31 -13.23
C ILE A 15 14.68 -4.98 -11.89
N TRP A 16 14.18 -6.20 -11.70
CA TRP A 16 14.40 -6.95 -10.46
C TRP A 16 15.55 -7.92 -10.60
N ILE A 17 16.50 -7.86 -9.67
CA ILE A 17 17.60 -8.81 -9.53
C ILE A 17 17.47 -9.50 -8.18
N ARG A 18 17.41 -10.83 -8.17
CA ARG A 18 17.39 -11.65 -6.95
C ARG A 18 18.56 -12.61 -6.98
N LYS A 19 19.41 -12.57 -5.94
CA LYS A 19 20.63 -13.42 -5.85
C LYS A 19 21.46 -13.41 -7.15
N GLY A 20 21.70 -12.22 -7.69
CA GLY A 20 22.50 -12.01 -8.91
C GLY A 20 21.81 -12.37 -10.23
N ARG A 21 20.54 -12.80 -10.23
CA ARG A 21 19.80 -13.17 -11.45
C ARG A 21 18.59 -12.27 -11.67
N ARG A 22 18.33 -11.90 -12.93
CA ARG A 22 17.12 -11.15 -13.30
C ARG A 22 15.87 -11.97 -13.00
N VAL A 23 14.87 -11.34 -12.40
CA VAL A 23 13.54 -11.90 -12.12
C VAL A 23 12.50 -11.12 -12.90
N ASN A 24 11.61 -11.82 -13.59
CA ASN A 24 10.52 -11.20 -14.32
C ASN A 24 9.39 -10.77 -13.38
N GLN A 25 8.91 -9.55 -13.55
CA GLN A 25 7.74 -9.05 -12.87
C GLN A 25 6.48 -9.81 -13.34
N MET A 26 5.55 -10.09 -12.43
CA MET A 26 4.25 -10.67 -12.78
C MET A 26 3.30 -9.59 -13.30
N LYS A 27 2.21 -9.98 -13.98
CA LYS A 27 1.17 -9.03 -14.44
C LYS A 27 0.65 -8.11 -13.32
N LYS A 28 0.48 -8.65 -12.10
CA LYS A 28 0.06 -7.88 -10.91
C LYS A 28 1.06 -6.82 -10.44
N HIS A 29 2.30 -6.84 -10.94
CA HIS A 29 3.33 -5.85 -10.61
C HIS A 29 3.46 -4.76 -11.68
N ALA A 30 2.68 -4.83 -12.76
CA ALA A 30 2.66 -3.79 -13.77
C ALA A 30 2.45 -2.43 -13.11
N LYS A 31 3.30 -1.47 -13.48
CA LYS A 31 3.27 -0.10 -12.98
C LYS A 31 2.26 0.70 -13.80
N HIS A 32 1.64 1.68 -13.15
CA HIS A 32 0.56 2.47 -13.74
C HIS A 32 0.72 3.95 -13.33
N GLY A 33 0.13 4.85 -14.11
CA GLY A 33 -0.02 6.27 -13.80
C GLY A 33 -1.49 6.71 -13.82
N GLY A 34 -1.76 7.98 -13.54
CA GLY A 34 -3.08 8.54 -13.34
C GLY A 34 -3.59 8.36 -11.90
N TYR A 35 -4.89 8.19 -11.73
CA TYR A 35 -5.52 7.94 -10.42
C TYR A 35 -5.45 6.45 -10.07
N ILE A 36 -4.35 6.06 -9.44
CA ILE A 36 -4.00 4.65 -9.22
C ILE A 36 -4.29 4.15 -7.80
N PHE A 37 -5.14 4.84 -7.03
CA PHE A 37 -5.48 4.46 -5.65
C PHE A 37 -5.88 2.98 -5.54
N LYS A 38 -6.84 2.53 -6.36
CA LYS A 38 -7.33 1.15 -6.34
C LYS A 38 -6.24 0.14 -6.71
N THR A 39 -5.31 0.50 -7.60
CA THR A 39 -4.15 -0.31 -7.97
C THR A 39 -3.14 -0.43 -6.81
N CYS A 40 -3.08 0.57 -5.93
CA CYS A 40 -2.23 0.56 -4.74
C CYS A 40 -2.83 -0.24 -3.57
N LEU A 41 -4.12 -0.57 -3.58
CA LEU A 41 -4.75 -1.35 -2.49
C LEU A 41 -4.14 -2.76 -2.30
N PRO A 42 -4.04 -3.62 -3.34
CA PRO A 42 -3.57 -4.99 -3.15
C PRO A 42 -2.06 -5.15 -2.89
N LEU A 43 -1.24 -4.16 -3.29
CA LEU A 43 0.21 -4.20 -3.18
C LEU A 43 0.83 -2.80 -3.12
N CYS A 44 2.07 -2.71 -2.63
CA CYS A 44 2.87 -1.51 -2.79
C CYS A 44 3.28 -1.36 -4.27
N ALA A 45 2.47 -0.61 -5.03
CA ALA A 45 2.60 -0.49 -6.48
C ALA A 45 3.74 0.45 -6.92
N ILE A 46 4.09 1.42 -6.07
CA ILE A 46 5.14 2.41 -6.32
C ILE A 46 6.39 2.02 -5.51
N SER A 47 7.55 2.00 -6.17
CA SER A 47 8.83 1.67 -5.51
C SER A 47 9.43 2.97 -4.95
N PRO A 48 9.70 3.11 -3.64
CA PRO A 48 10.21 4.38 -3.09
C PRO A 48 11.46 4.92 -3.78
N SER A 49 12.37 4.04 -4.21
CA SER A 49 13.60 4.42 -4.92
C SER A 49 13.40 4.85 -6.38
N SER A 50 12.20 4.71 -6.95
CA SER A 50 11.90 5.15 -8.32
C SER A 50 11.07 6.44 -8.39
N VAL A 51 10.76 7.05 -7.24
CA VAL A 51 9.84 8.20 -7.17
C VAL A 51 10.59 9.52 -7.12
N LEU A 52 10.07 10.51 -7.84
CA LEU A 52 10.32 11.93 -7.55
C LEU A 52 9.03 12.59 -7.08
N ILE A 53 9.09 13.31 -5.97
CA ILE A 53 7.94 13.94 -5.32
C ILE A 53 8.25 15.42 -5.13
N HIS A 54 7.32 16.27 -5.58
CA HIS A 54 7.38 17.69 -5.29
C HIS A 54 7.17 17.92 -3.79
N ARG A 55 8.05 18.71 -3.15
CA ARG A 55 8.05 18.92 -1.68
C ARG A 55 6.68 19.29 -1.10
N HIS A 56 5.88 20.06 -1.82
CA HIS A 56 4.54 20.48 -1.41
C HIS A 56 3.57 19.31 -1.11
N ILE A 57 3.81 18.11 -1.67
CA ILE A 57 3.05 16.92 -1.30
C ILE A 57 3.20 16.59 0.18
N PHE A 58 4.39 16.75 0.75
CA PHE A 58 4.60 16.49 2.17
C PHE A 58 3.98 17.57 3.06
N ASP A 59 3.87 18.80 2.56
CA ASP A 59 3.17 19.89 3.26
C ASP A 59 1.64 19.63 3.29
N ASP A 60 1.07 19.02 2.24
CA ASP A 60 -0.38 18.76 2.11
C ASP A 60 -0.83 17.41 2.72
N ILE A 61 0.00 16.36 2.60
CA ILE A 61 -0.37 14.97 2.94
C ILE A 61 0.42 14.42 4.14
N GLY A 62 1.52 15.09 4.53
CA GLY A 62 2.44 14.61 5.55
C GLY A 62 3.46 13.58 5.03
N GLY A 63 4.46 13.30 5.87
CA GLY A 63 5.54 12.34 5.59
C GLY A 63 5.16 10.88 5.84
N PHE A 64 6.15 10.03 6.02
CA PHE A 64 5.97 8.65 6.47
C PHE A 64 5.42 8.60 7.90
N ASP A 65 4.57 7.61 8.20
CA ASP A 65 4.11 7.33 9.55
C ASP A 65 5.22 6.58 10.33
N PRO A 66 5.87 7.19 11.34
CA PRO A 66 6.96 6.56 12.09
C PRO A 66 6.49 5.42 12.98
N THR A 67 5.18 5.23 13.17
CA THR A 67 4.62 4.11 13.94
C THR A 67 4.60 2.80 13.13
N LEU A 68 4.83 2.87 11.82
CA LEU A 68 4.92 1.72 10.92
C LEU A 68 6.40 1.32 10.70
N PRO A 69 6.90 0.23 11.31
CA PRO A 69 8.27 -0.22 11.09
C PRO A 69 8.50 -0.83 9.70
N VAL A 70 7.41 -1.15 9.00
CA VAL A 70 7.33 -1.67 7.63
C VAL A 70 5.98 -1.26 7.04
N CYS A 71 5.88 -1.23 5.71
CA CYS A 71 4.68 -0.78 4.98
C CYS A 71 4.36 0.71 5.19
N GLU A 72 5.35 1.48 5.65
CA GLU A 72 5.34 2.95 5.69
C GLU A 72 5.21 3.55 4.28
N ASP A 73 5.80 2.89 3.28
CA ASP A 73 5.66 3.24 1.88
C ASP A 73 4.23 3.03 1.38
N TYR A 74 3.63 1.89 1.71
CA TYR A 74 2.25 1.55 1.38
C TYR A 74 1.27 2.59 1.95
N ASP A 75 1.41 2.96 3.23
CA ASP A 75 0.61 4.02 3.85
C ASP A 75 0.73 5.35 3.10
N LEU A 76 1.97 5.79 2.82
CA LEU A 76 2.21 7.03 2.11
C LEU A 76 1.60 7.03 0.70
N TRP A 77 1.71 5.93 -0.04
CA TRP A 77 1.12 5.81 -1.37
C TRP A 77 -0.40 5.82 -1.34
N LEU A 78 -1.04 5.17 -0.36
CA LEU A 78 -2.49 5.25 -0.22
C LEU A 78 -2.94 6.70 -0.02
N ARG A 79 -2.29 7.44 0.88
CA ARG A 79 -2.63 8.84 1.16
C ARG A 79 -2.39 9.76 -0.04
N ILE A 80 -1.28 9.60 -0.76
CA ILE A 80 -0.98 10.40 -1.97
C ILE A 80 -1.97 10.06 -3.10
N CYS A 81 -2.10 8.78 -3.45
CA CYS A 81 -2.90 8.34 -4.58
C CYS A 81 -4.41 8.55 -4.37
N ALA A 82 -4.87 8.71 -3.12
CA ALA A 82 -6.25 9.09 -2.83
C ALA A 82 -6.58 10.51 -3.29
N ARG A 83 -5.58 11.41 -3.41
CA ARG A 83 -5.78 12.85 -3.66
C ARG A 83 -5.11 13.37 -4.93
N LYS A 84 -4.05 12.72 -5.41
CA LYS A 84 -3.23 13.23 -6.52
C LYS A 84 -3.04 12.17 -7.60
N PRO A 85 -3.06 12.55 -8.89
CA PRO A 85 -2.67 11.64 -9.96
C PRO A 85 -1.14 11.45 -9.97
N VAL A 86 -0.70 10.27 -10.41
CA VAL A 86 0.72 9.90 -10.46
C VAL A 86 1.20 9.82 -11.90
N LEU A 87 2.29 10.49 -12.25
CA LEU A 87 2.90 10.32 -13.57
C LEU A 87 3.71 9.02 -13.59
N TYR A 88 3.45 8.16 -14.57
CA TYR A 88 4.25 6.95 -14.77
C TYR A 88 5.09 7.08 -16.04
N LEU A 89 6.39 6.82 -15.90
CA LEU A 89 7.32 6.70 -17.01
C LEU A 89 7.59 5.22 -17.25
N ASP A 90 7.20 4.72 -18.43
CA ASP A 90 7.42 3.32 -18.82
C ASP A 90 8.88 3.07 -19.26
N GLU A 91 9.81 3.49 -18.41
CA GLU A 91 11.24 3.33 -18.59
C GLU A 91 11.80 2.61 -17.36
N PRO A 92 12.60 1.53 -17.54
CA PRO A 92 13.19 0.80 -16.44
C PRO A 92 14.43 1.52 -15.88
N LEU A 93 14.23 2.64 -15.18
CA LEU A 93 15.30 3.50 -14.66
C LEU A 93 15.84 3.08 -13.28
N LEU A 94 15.31 2.01 -12.68
CA LEU A 94 15.74 1.48 -11.39
C LEU A 94 16.11 -0.01 -11.49
N ILE A 95 17.20 -0.40 -10.84
CA ILE A 95 17.52 -1.82 -10.58
C ILE A 95 17.28 -2.11 -9.10
N LYS A 96 16.32 -2.99 -8.81
CA LYS A 96 15.95 -3.40 -7.46
C LYS A 96 16.57 -4.74 -7.11
N TYR A 97 17.36 -4.77 -6.05
CA TYR A 97 17.99 -5.98 -5.55
C TYR A 97 17.16 -6.61 -4.43
N GLY A 98 17.10 -7.93 -4.40
CA GLY A 98 16.38 -8.68 -3.37
C GLY A 98 17.00 -10.05 -3.07
N GLY A 99 16.51 -10.65 -1.99
CA GLY A 99 17.01 -11.93 -1.46
C GLY A 99 18.18 -11.79 -0.49
N HIS A 100 18.41 -10.59 0.04
CA HIS A 100 19.32 -10.36 1.15
C HIS A 100 18.75 -10.90 2.47
N ALA A 101 19.61 -11.19 3.45
CA ALA A 101 19.22 -11.80 4.72
C ALA A 101 18.41 -10.84 5.61
N ASP A 102 18.63 -9.54 5.47
CA ASP A 102 18.00 -8.42 6.17
C ASP A 102 16.73 -7.90 5.45
N GLN A 103 16.19 -8.66 4.48
CA GLN A 103 15.03 -8.23 3.73
C GLN A 103 13.78 -8.08 4.62
N LEU A 104 13.26 -6.85 4.71
CA LEU A 104 12.16 -6.47 5.61
C LEU A 104 10.86 -7.27 5.38
N SER A 105 10.61 -7.77 4.17
CA SER A 105 9.40 -8.56 3.88
C SER A 105 9.31 -9.89 4.65
N HIS A 106 10.40 -10.30 5.33
CA HIS A 106 10.45 -11.45 6.22
C HIS A 106 10.77 -11.08 7.68
N ALA A 107 10.91 -9.79 8.00
CA ALA A 107 11.33 -9.33 9.32
C ALA A 107 10.27 -9.57 10.41
N TYR A 108 8.99 -9.64 10.03
CA TYR A 108 7.88 -9.78 10.97
C TYR A 108 6.92 -10.89 10.57
N TRP A 109 6.52 -11.72 11.54
CA TRP A 109 5.31 -12.54 11.43
C TRP A 109 4.12 -11.65 11.09
N GLY A 110 3.21 -12.08 10.20
CA GLY A 110 1.93 -11.38 10.04
C GLY A 110 2.09 -9.97 9.48
N MET A 111 2.86 -9.83 8.40
CA MET A 111 3.13 -8.55 7.73
C MET A 111 1.85 -7.77 7.36
N ASP A 112 0.77 -8.48 7.02
CA ASP A 112 -0.50 -7.84 6.66
C ASP A 112 -1.11 -7.02 7.82
N ARG A 113 -0.69 -7.20 9.08
CA ARG A 113 -1.14 -6.33 10.19
C ARG A 113 -0.82 -4.86 9.97
N PHE A 114 0.33 -4.58 9.37
CA PHE A 114 0.77 -3.20 9.09
C PHE A 114 -0.01 -2.61 7.92
N ARG A 115 -0.39 -3.43 6.93
CA ARG A 115 -1.30 -3.02 5.87
C ARG A 115 -2.71 -2.76 6.40
N ILE A 116 -3.19 -3.60 7.31
CA ILE A 116 -4.48 -3.40 7.99
C ILE A 116 -4.46 -2.08 8.76
N GLN A 117 -3.37 -1.77 9.48
CA GLN A 117 -3.19 -0.49 10.16
C GLN A 117 -3.24 0.69 9.19
N ALA A 118 -2.47 0.67 8.11
CA ALA A 118 -2.49 1.73 7.08
C ALA A 118 -3.88 1.91 6.43
N LEU A 119 -4.56 0.81 6.11
CA LEU A 119 -5.92 0.84 5.57
C LEU A 119 -6.92 1.40 6.58
N SER A 120 -6.85 0.97 7.84
CA SER A 120 -7.64 1.55 8.94
C SER A 120 -7.42 3.05 9.02
N HIS A 121 -6.16 3.52 9.06
CA HIS A 121 -5.84 4.94 9.18
C HIS A 121 -6.49 5.79 8.08
N ILE A 122 -6.34 5.38 6.81
CA ILE A 122 -6.88 6.19 5.71
C ILE A 122 -8.42 6.13 5.64
N ILE A 123 -9.03 5.00 5.98
CA ILE A 123 -10.50 4.87 6.06
C ILE A 123 -11.04 5.74 7.19
N ASP A 124 -10.46 5.62 8.38
CA ASP A 124 -10.92 6.32 9.59
C ASP A 124 -10.65 7.83 9.51
N SER A 125 -9.69 8.27 8.68
CA SER A 125 -9.45 9.70 8.42
C SER A 125 -10.59 10.40 7.69
N GLY A 126 -11.50 9.66 7.05
CA GLY A 126 -12.64 10.21 6.31
C GLY A 126 -12.29 10.92 5.01
N ILE A 127 -11.03 10.90 4.56
CA ILE A 127 -10.60 11.63 3.35
C ILE A 127 -10.96 10.93 2.03
N LEU A 128 -11.35 9.65 2.08
CA LEU A 128 -11.62 8.87 0.89
C LEU A 128 -12.92 9.32 0.23
N SER A 129 -12.89 9.49 -1.09
CA SER A 129 -14.10 9.66 -1.90
C SER A 129 -14.99 8.42 -1.82
N SER A 130 -16.28 8.58 -2.13
CA SER A 130 -17.23 7.45 -2.22
C SER A 130 -16.74 6.36 -3.17
N GLU A 131 -16.06 6.74 -4.27
CA GLU A 131 -15.50 5.81 -5.24
C GLU A 131 -14.34 4.96 -4.68
N ASN A 132 -13.56 5.51 -3.74
CA ASN A 132 -12.38 4.87 -3.17
C ASN A 132 -12.66 4.19 -1.83
N LEU A 133 -13.67 4.64 -1.09
CA LEU A 133 -14.02 4.12 0.22
C LEU A 133 -14.40 2.65 0.18
N LYS A 134 -15.34 2.26 -0.70
CA LYS A 134 -15.77 0.86 -0.80
C LYS A 134 -14.61 -0.08 -1.16
N PRO A 135 -13.81 0.16 -2.22
CA PRO A 135 -12.64 -0.68 -2.51
C PRO A 135 -11.63 -0.76 -1.36
N ALA A 136 -11.41 0.33 -0.62
CA ALA A 136 -10.52 0.32 0.53
C ALA A 136 -11.08 -0.56 1.68
N LEU A 137 -12.38 -0.45 1.97
CA LEU A 137 -13.06 -1.31 2.94
C LEU A 137 -13.01 -2.78 2.52
N ASP A 138 -13.31 -3.10 1.26
CA ASP A 138 -13.23 -4.47 0.74
C ASP A 138 -11.80 -5.04 0.90
N MET A 139 -10.78 -4.23 0.60
CA MET A 139 -9.37 -4.62 0.80
C MET A 139 -9.04 -4.81 2.28
N LEU A 140 -9.49 -3.92 3.16
CA LEU A 140 -9.30 -4.02 4.60
C LEU A 140 -9.86 -5.33 5.15
N ILE A 141 -11.11 -5.66 4.82
CA ILE A 141 -11.77 -6.89 5.24
C ILE A 141 -11.02 -8.11 4.71
N TYR A 142 -10.65 -8.11 3.42
CA TYR A 142 -9.86 -9.17 2.82
C TYR A 142 -8.52 -9.40 3.54
N LYS A 143 -7.82 -8.31 3.90
CA LYS A 143 -6.55 -8.39 4.64
C LYS A 143 -6.73 -8.90 6.07
N ILE A 144 -7.79 -8.47 6.75
CA ILE A 144 -8.14 -9.00 8.07
C ILE A 144 -8.40 -10.50 7.99
N ASP A 145 -9.12 -10.99 6.98
CA ASP A 145 -9.39 -12.41 6.81
C ASP A 145 -8.12 -13.23 6.53
N ILE A 146 -7.20 -12.73 5.70
CA ILE A 146 -5.89 -13.36 5.51
C ILE A 146 -5.14 -13.45 6.84
N TYR A 147 -5.13 -12.37 7.62
CA TYR A 147 -4.42 -12.30 8.88
C TYR A 147 -4.99 -13.30 9.91
N ILE A 148 -6.31 -13.29 10.10
CA ILE A 148 -7.02 -14.23 11.00
C ILE A 148 -6.69 -15.67 10.63
N ASN A 149 -6.85 -16.05 9.35
CA ASN A 149 -6.54 -17.40 8.88
C ASN A 149 -5.08 -17.79 9.15
N GLY A 150 -4.14 -16.85 8.99
CA GLY A 150 -2.73 -17.06 9.29
C GLY A 150 -2.46 -17.22 10.80
N ALA A 151 -3.19 -16.48 11.64
CA ALA A 151 -3.06 -16.47 13.09
C ALA A 151 -3.66 -17.73 13.71
N GLU A 152 -4.82 -18.19 13.23
CA GLU A 152 -5.46 -19.45 13.65
C GLU A 152 -4.54 -20.65 13.41
N LYS A 153 -3.94 -20.76 12.22
CA LYS A 153 -2.96 -21.82 11.89
C LYS A 153 -1.74 -21.85 12.80
N ARG A 154 -1.43 -20.72 13.45
CA ARG A 154 -0.28 -20.57 14.37
C ARG A 154 -0.69 -20.48 15.83
N LYS A 155 -1.97 -20.74 16.14
CA LYS A 155 -2.53 -20.72 17.50
C LYS A 155 -2.33 -19.38 18.24
N LYS A 156 -2.36 -18.26 17.50
CA LYS A 156 -2.29 -16.90 18.07
C LYS A 156 -3.69 -16.42 18.45
N ILE A 157 -4.21 -16.93 19.56
CA ILE A 157 -5.62 -16.77 19.95
C ILE A 157 -5.99 -15.29 20.22
N GLU A 158 -5.10 -14.54 20.86
CA GLU A 158 -5.30 -13.10 21.13
C GLU A 158 -5.40 -12.29 19.83
N ASP A 159 -4.47 -12.48 18.89
CA ASP A 159 -4.53 -11.89 17.56
C ASP A 159 -5.84 -12.23 16.84
N VAL A 160 -6.29 -13.49 16.91
CA VAL A 160 -7.55 -13.92 16.26
C VAL A 160 -8.75 -13.16 16.84
N ALA A 161 -8.84 -13.04 18.16
CA ALA A 161 -9.92 -12.31 18.81
C ALA A 161 -9.91 -10.82 18.42
N LEU A 162 -8.74 -10.18 18.53
CA LEU A 162 -8.55 -8.76 18.21
C LEU A 162 -8.97 -8.43 16.77
N TYR A 163 -8.55 -9.24 15.80
CA TYR A 163 -8.84 -8.97 14.39
C TYR A 163 -10.27 -9.36 14.00
N LYS A 164 -10.91 -10.32 14.68
CA LYS A 164 -12.35 -10.59 14.53
C LYS A 164 -13.19 -9.41 15.02
N GLU A 165 -12.85 -8.85 16.18
CA GLU A 165 -13.50 -7.65 16.70
C GLU A 165 -13.31 -6.46 15.76
N LYS A 166 -12.08 -6.21 15.28
CA LYS A 166 -11.82 -5.16 14.28
C LYS A 166 -12.63 -5.37 13.01
N LYS A 167 -12.77 -6.60 12.51
CA LYS A 167 -13.63 -6.89 11.34
C LYS A 167 -15.08 -6.51 11.61
N GLN A 168 -15.62 -6.93 12.76
CA GLN A 168 -16.99 -6.65 13.17
C GLN A 168 -17.24 -5.14 13.30
N TYR A 169 -16.28 -4.40 13.86
CA TYR A 169 -16.32 -2.95 13.93
C TYR A 169 -16.58 -2.33 12.55
N TYR A 170 -15.76 -2.63 11.53
CA TYR A 170 -15.94 -2.04 10.20
C TYR A 170 -17.23 -2.48 9.52
N VAL A 171 -17.63 -3.75 9.66
CA VAL A 171 -18.91 -4.24 9.11
C VAL A 171 -20.11 -3.51 9.75
N ALA A 172 -20.07 -3.26 11.05
CA ALA A 172 -21.14 -2.55 11.75
C ALA A 172 -21.18 -1.04 11.42
N HIS A 173 -20.03 -0.41 11.18
CA HIS A 173 -19.95 1.03 10.86
C HIS A 173 -20.20 1.34 9.38
N PHE A 174 -19.98 0.38 8.48
CA PHE A 174 -20.19 0.54 7.02
C PHE A 174 -21.09 -0.56 6.42
N PRO A 175 -22.29 -0.82 6.98
CA PRO A 175 -23.12 -1.94 6.57
C PRO A 175 -23.51 -1.85 5.09
N GLU A 176 -23.90 -0.68 4.60
CA GLU A 176 -24.35 -0.50 3.20
C GLU A 176 -23.23 -0.71 2.16
N LEU A 177 -21.96 -0.66 2.56
CA LEU A 177 -20.80 -0.81 1.67
C LEU A 177 -20.18 -2.20 1.71
N LEU A 178 -20.45 -2.98 2.77
CA LEU A 178 -19.82 -4.27 3.07
C LEU A 178 -20.80 -5.46 3.09
N LEU A 179 -22.07 -5.22 2.76
CA LEU A 179 -23.09 -6.26 2.54
C LEU A 179 -22.95 -6.94 1.17
#